data_AF-A0A7J4HT11-F1
#
_entry.id   AF-A0A7J4HT11-F1
#
_cell.length_a   1.000
_cell.length_b   1.000
_cell.length_c   1.000
_cell.angle_alpha   90.00
_cell.angle_beta   90.00
_cell.angle_gamma   90.00
#
_symmetry.space_group_name_H-M   'P 1'
#
loop_
_entity.id
_entity.type
_entity.pdbx_description
1 polymer ?
#
loop_
_entity_poly.entity_id
_entity_poly.type
_entity_poly.pdbx_seq_one_letter_code
_entity_poly.pdbx_strand_id
1 'polypeptide(L)'
;MDIEMDLQKSVDENAGVYFDLAKKAKRKLQGAKDAFEQSKKKLVQLQQQEAAFWKEDEQKRHKQDRKREWYEKFHWFISSEGFLCLGGKDATSNELVIKKHLEPQDLVFHTDMAGSPFFVIKDGQKASEITLDETAQAVAV
;
A
#
# COMPACT_ATOMS: atom_id res chain seq x y z
N MET A 1 23.27 -58.69 -1.28
CA MET A 1 23.66 -57.35 -0.82
C MET A 1 25.11 -57.21 -1.18
N ASP A 2 25.36 -56.56 -2.30
CA ASP A 2 26.70 -56.42 -2.85
C ASP A 2 27.31 -55.13 -2.30
N ILE A 3 28.52 -55.24 -1.74
CA ILE A 3 29.24 -54.13 -1.12
C ILE A 3 30.51 -53.92 -1.94
N GLU A 4 30.66 -52.74 -2.51
CA GLU A 4 31.89 -52.37 -3.20
C GLU A 4 33.00 -52.10 -2.18
N MET A 5 34.12 -52.80 -2.30
CA MET A 5 35.26 -52.63 -1.40
C MET A 5 36.50 -52.22 -2.20
N ASP A 6 37.25 -51.28 -1.64
CA ASP A 6 38.52 -50.87 -2.22
C ASP A 6 39.61 -51.84 -1.77
N LEU A 7 40.19 -52.57 -2.72
CA LEU A 7 41.24 -53.56 -2.46
C LEU A 7 42.57 -52.91 -1.99
N GLN A 8 42.72 -51.60 -2.15
CA GLN A 8 43.90 -50.86 -1.64
C GLN A 8 43.78 -50.49 -0.17
N LYS A 9 42.61 -50.69 0.45
CA LYS A 9 42.34 -50.36 1.87
C LYS A 9 42.14 -51.64 2.68
N SER A 10 42.45 -51.55 3.97
CA SER A 10 42.12 -52.62 4.92
C SER A 10 40.61 -52.81 5.06
N VAL A 11 40.20 -53.97 5.56
CA VAL A 11 38.78 -54.29 5.82
C VAL A 11 38.15 -53.28 6.79
N ASP A 12 38.91 -52.88 7.82
CA ASP A 12 38.48 -51.91 8.83
C ASP A 12 38.33 -50.49 8.23
N GLU A 13 39.23 -50.09 7.35
CA GLU A 13 39.14 -48.80 6.65
C GLU A 13 37.93 -48.74 5.71
N ASN A 14 37.68 -49.82 4.96
CA ASN A 14 36.48 -49.94 4.12
C ASN A 14 35.20 -49.87 4.96
N ALA A 15 35.14 -50.57 6.10
CA ALA A 15 34.01 -50.50 7.02
C ALA A 15 33.82 -49.08 7.61
N GLY A 16 34.91 -48.40 7.93
CA GLY A 16 34.90 -47.01 8.43
C GLY A 16 34.28 -46.03 7.44
N VAL A 17 34.58 -46.16 6.14
CA VAL A 17 33.98 -45.31 5.09
C VAL A 17 32.47 -45.45 5.05
N TYR A 18 31.95 -46.68 5.07
CA TYR A 18 30.50 -46.92 5.08
C TYR A 18 29.83 -46.42 6.36
N PHE A 19 30.50 -46.54 7.50
CA PHE A 19 30.01 -46.01 8.77
C PHE A 19 29.91 -44.47 8.74
N ASP A 20 30.92 -43.79 8.19
CA ASP A 20 30.92 -42.35 8.04
C ASP A 20 29.86 -41.86 7.04
N LEU A 21 29.67 -42.59 5.94
CA LEU A 21 28.60 -42.31 4.98
C LEU A 21 27.22 -42.45 5.64
N ALA A 22 26.98 -43.53 6.38
CA ALA A 22 25.74 -43.74 7.12
C ALA A 22 25.50 -42.63 8.16
N LYS A 23 26.54 -42.22 8.89
CA LYS A 23 26.46 -41.12 9.86
C LYS A 23 26.15 -39.78 9.20
N LYS A 24 26.79 -39.47 8.06
CA LYS A 24 26.51 -38.26 7.26
C LYS A 24 25.08 -38.29 6.71
N ALA A 25 24.62 -39.42 6.16
CA ALA A 25 23.26 -39.58 5.66
C ALA A 25 22.22 -39.39 6.78
N LYS A 26 22.45 -39.97 7.97
CA LYS A 26 21.59 -39.80 9.14
C LYS A 26 21.48 -38.33 9.58
N ARG A 27 22.60 -37.60 9.60
CA ARG A 27 22.62 -36.16 9.92
C ARG A 27 21.84 -35.34 8.89
N LYS A 28 22.04 -35.60 7.59
CA LYS A 28 21.29 -34.94 6.52
C LYS A 28 19.79 -35.22 6.61
N LEU A 29 19.40 -36.46 6.89
CA LEU A 29 18.01 -36.85 7.06
C LEU A 29 17.35 -36.09 8.21
N GLN A 30 18.05 -35.93 9.34
CA GLN A 30 17.51 -35.17 10.47
C GLN A 30 17.30 -33.70 10.11
N GLY A 31 18.30 -33.04 9.51
CA GLY A 31 18.16 -31.65 9.08
C GLY A 31 17.05 -31.45 8.04
N ALA A 32 16.89 -32.40 7.12
CA ALA A 32 15.80 -32.36 6.15
C ALA A 32 14.42 -32.51 6.79
N LYS A 33 14.27 -33.37 7.80
CA LYS A 33 13.02 -33.52 8.57
C LYS A 33 12.68 -32.24 9.33
N ASP A 34 13.64 -31.65 10.01
CA ASP A 34 13.44 -30.43 10.79
C ASP A 34 13.03 -29.27 9.87
N ALA A 35 13.70 -29.12 8.72
CA ALA A 35 13.34 -28.12 7.70
C ALA A 35 11.93 -28.36 7.15
N PHE A 36 11.56 -29.61 6.86
CA PHE A 36 10.23 -29.97 6.39
C PHE A 36 9.13 -29.61 7.39
N GLU A 37 9.34 -29.88 8.68
CA GLU A 37 8.39 -29.50 9.73
C GLU A 37 8.23 -27.98 9.85
N GLN A 38 9.33 -27.22 9.77
CA GLN A 38 9.29 -25.76 9.77
C GLN A 38 8.52 -25.22 8.56
N SER A 39 8.79 -25.74 7.36
CA SER A 39 8.05 -25.39 6.14
C SER A 39 6.56 -25.69 6.28
N LYS A 40 6.20 -26.86 6.84
CA LYS A 40 4.80 -27.24 7.07
C LYS A 40 4.10 -26.28 8.05
N LYS A 41 4.76 -25.91 9.15
CA LYS A 41 4.22 -24.92 10.11
C LYS A 41 4.00 -23.56 9.44
N LYS A 42 4.96 -23.10 8.65
CA LYS A 42 4.85 -21.83 7.91
C LYS A 42 3.72 -21.86 6.89
N LEU A 43 3.51 -22.98 6.21
CA LEU A 43 2.41 -23.16 5.25
C LEU A 43 1.05 -23.02 5.94
N VAL A 44 0.85 -23.64 7.09
CA VAL A 44 -0.38 -23.51 7.88
C VAL A 44 -0.61 -22.07 8.35
N GLN A 45 0.45 -21.39 8.83
CA GLN A 45 0.35 -19.98 9.23
C GLN A 45 -0.06 -19.07 8.06
N LEU A 46 0.52 -19.28 6.88
CA LEU A 46 0.16 -18.52 5.68
C LEU A 46 -1.27 -18.80 5.24
N GLN A 47 -1.74 -20.06 5.30
CA GLN A 47 -3.13 -20.40 4.99
C GLN A 47 -4.13 -19.74 5.96
N GLN A 48 -3.79 -19.63 7.24
CA GLN A 48 -4.63 -18.92 8.21
C GLN A 48 -4.73 -17.42 7.90
N GLN A 49 -3.68 -16.84 7.31
CA GLN A 49 -3.63 -15.42 6.94
C GLN A 49 -4.17 -15.14 5.53
N GLU A 50 -4.43 -16.17 4.74
CA GLU A 50 -4.85 -16.06 3.34
C GLU A 50 -6.16 -15.27 3.18
N ALA A 51 -7.16 -15.54 4.02
CA ALA A 51 -8.44 -14.84 3.97
C ALA A 51 -8.31 -13.34 4.31
N ALA A 52 -7.41 -12.98 5.23
CA ALA A 52 -7.14 -11.59 5.58
C ALA A 52 -6.39 -10.89 4.45
N PHE A 53 -5.40 -11.56 3.85
CA PHE A 53 -4.64 -11.07 2.71
C PHE A 53 -5.55 -10.77 1.51
N TRP A 54 -6.43 -11.70 1.14
CA TRP A 54 -7.35 -11.50 0.01
C TRP A 54 -8.33 -10.35 0.24
N LYS A 55 -8.85 -10.20 1.47
CA LYS A 55 -9.71 -9.04 1.82
C LYS A 55 -8.95 -7.72 1.69
N GLU A 56 -7.70 -7.66 2.14
CA GLU A 56 -6.88 -6.46 2.03
C GLU A 56 -6.51 -6.15 0.57
N ASP A 57 -6.20 -7.17 -0.23
CA ASP A 57 -5.93 -7.03 -1.66
C ASP A 57 -7.16 -6.54 -2.43
N GLU A 58 -8.34 -7.11 -2.15
CA GLU A 58 -9.60 -6.68 -2.75
C GLU A 58 -9.94 -5.22 -2.41
N GLN A 59 -9.74 -4.80 -1.16
CA GLN A 59 -9.90 -3.40 -0.75
C GLN A 59 -8.91 -2.47 -1.47
N LYS A 60 -7.65 -2.88 -1.61
CA LYS A 60 -6.64 -2.10 -2.35
C LYS A 60 -7.00 -1.98 -3.83
N ARG A 61 -7.45 -3.06 -4.46
CA ARG A 61 -7.94 -3.06 -5.85
C ARG A 61 -9.14 -2.15 -6.02
N HIS A 62 -10.15 -2.25 -5.16
CA HIS A 62 -11.29 -1.34 -5.17
C HIS A 62 -10.88 0.13 -5.05
N LYS A 63 -9.90 0.43 -4.19
CA LYS A 63 -9.35 1.79 -4.06
C LYS A 63 -8.57 2.24 -5.31
N GLN A 64 -7.96 1.32 -6.03
CA GLN A 64 -7.22 1.59 -7.26
C GLN A 64 -8.14 1.74 -8.48
N ASP A 65 -9.21 0.96 -8.56
CA ASP A 65 -10.22 1.00 -9.61
C ASP A 65 -11.19 2.18 -9.47
N ARG A 66 -11.26 2.81 -8.29
CA ARG A 66 -11.93 4.09 -8.15
C ARG A 66 -11.24 5.12 -9.04
N LYS A 67 -11.91 5.48 -10.15
CA LYS A 67 -11.51 6.61 -10.99
C LYS A 67 -11.35 7.83 -10.09
N ARG A 68 -10.11 8.26 -9.90
CA ARG A 68 -9.84 9.48 -9.14
C ARG A 68 -10.42 10.64 -9.91
N GLU A 69 -11.33 11.36 -9.29
CA GLU A 69 -11.84 12.58 -9.88
C GLU A 69 -10.70 13.59 -10.01
N TRP A 70 -10.76 14.43 -11.04
CA TRP A 70 -9.69 15.37 -11.36
C TRP A 70 -9.40 16.35 -10.21
N TYR A 71 -10.37 16.60 -9.35
CA TYR A 71 -10.26 17.48 -8.20
C TYR A 71 -9.55 16.84 -7.00
N GLU A 72 -9.43 15.51 -6.93
CA GLU A 72 -8.80 14.82 -5.80
C GLU A 72 -7.30 15.14 -5.67
N LYS A 73 -6.68 15.72 -6.70
CA LYS A 73 -5.31 16.22 -6.66
C LYS A 73 -5.15 17.47 -5.78
N PHE A 74 -6.21 18.26 -5.61
CA PHE A 74 -6.24 19.50 -4.83
C PHE A 74 -6.64 19.24 -3.36
N HIS A 75 -6.63 20.29 -2.54
CA HIS A 75 -7.37 20.29 -1.28
C HIS A 75 -8.85 20.47 -1.63
N TRP A 76 -9.73 19.57 -1.23
CA TRP A 76 -11.13 19.66 -1.65
C TRP A 76 -12.05 19.12 -0.57
N PHE A 77 -13.27 19.63 -0.57
CA PHE A 77 -14.37 19.09 0.22
C PHE A 77 -15.70 19.40 -0.49
N ILE A 78 -16.76 18.71 -0.05
CA ILE A 78 -18.14 19.03 -0.46
C ILE A 78 -18.77 19.77 0.72
N SER A 79 -19.33 20.96 0.46
CA SER A 79 -20.03 21.74 1.47
C SER A 79 -21.28 21.00 1.96
N SER A 80 -21.85 21.45 3.08
CA SER A 80 -23.10 20.87 3.60
C SER A 80 -24.26 20.94 2.60
N GLU A 81 -24.21 21.88 1.65
CA GLU A 81 -25.22 22.05 0.59
C GLU A 81 -24.88 21.29 -0.70
N GLY A 82 -23.77 20.55 -0.73
CA GLY A 82 -23.38 19.73 -1.89
C GLY A 82 -22.49 20.43 -2.91
N PHE A 83 -21.97 21.63 -2.63
CA PHE A 83 -21.08 22.35 -3.55
C PHE A 83 -19.64 21.85 -3.43
N LEU A 84 -18.97 21.70 -4.58
CA LEU A 84 -17.57 21.30 -4.63
C LEU A 84 -16.67 22.51 -4.34
N CYS A 85 -15.91 22.43 -3.25
CA CYS A 85 -14.96 23.45 -2.81
C CYS A 85 -13.52 22.95 -3.04
N LEU A 86 -12.69 23.78 -3.69
CA LEU A 86 -11.37 23.42 -4.21
C LEU A 86 -10.30 24.44 -3.78
N GLY A 87 -9.33 24.03 -2.99
CA GLY A 87 -8.16 24.82 -2.62
C GLY A 87 -6.85 24.24 -3.17
N GLY A 88 -5.90 25.08 -3.57
CA GLY A 88 -4.57 24.59 -3.92
C GLY A 88 -3.74 24.26 -2.67
N LYS A 89 -2.91 23.22 -2.77
CA LYS A 89 -2.01 22.78 -1.68
C LYS A 89 -0.72 23.60 -1.58
N ASP A 90 -0.36 24.27 -2.67
CA ASP A 90 0.83 25.09 -2.83
C ASP A 90 0.54 26.21 -3.86
N ALA A 91 1.48 27.15 -3.99
CA ALA A 91 1.33 28.28 -4.90
C ALA A 91 1.09 27.84 -6.36
N THR A 92 1.78 26.78 -6.80
CA THR A 92 1.61 26.24 -8.16
C THR A 92 0.24 25.63 -8.38
N SER A 93 -0.30 24.89 -7.40
CA SER A 93 -1.65 24.33 -7.47
C SER A 93 -2.72 25.43 -7.41
N ASN A 94 -2.54 26.46 -6.58
CA ASN A 94 -3.44 27.62 -6.54
C ASN A 94 -3.58 28.26 -7.92
N GLU A 95 -2.45 28.54 -8.57
CA GLU A 95 -2.45 29.07 -9.94
C GLU A 95 -3.15 28.13 -10.92
N LEU A 96 -2.95 26.81 -10.78
CA LEU A 96 -3.56 25.84 -11.69
C LEU A 96 -5.08 25.73 -11.50
N VAL A 97 -5.58 25.81 -10.27
CA VAL A 97 -7.01 25.88 -9.98
C VAL A 97 -7.62 27.13 -10.63
N ILE A 98 -7.04 28.30 -10.37
CA ILE A 98 -7.56 29.58 -10.89
C ILE A 98 -7.48 29.63 -12.43
N LYS A 99 -6.34 29.25 -13.02
CA LYS A 99 -6.14 29.40 -14.48
C LYS A 99 -6.85 28.34 -15.32
N LYS A 100 -6.96 27.09 -14.84
CA LYS A 100 -7.48 25.97 -15.65
C LYS A 100 -8.87 25.50 -15.24
N HIS A 101 -9.26 25.73 -13.99
CA HIS A 101 -10.46 25.13 -13.42
C HIS A 101 -11.47 26.17 -12.91
N LEU A 102 -11.23 27.47 -13.08
CA LEU A 102 -12.21 28.50 -12.75
C LEU A 102 -13.21 28.71 -13.90
N GLU A 103 -14.50 28.70 -13.58
CA GLU A 103 -15.60 28.98 -14.50
C GLU A 103 -16.36 30.25 -14.09
N PRO A 104 -17.13 30.89 -14.99
CA PRO A 104 -17.78 32.17 -14.71
C PRO A 104 -18.79 32.18 -13.55
N GLN A 105 -19.36 31.01 -13.21
CA GLN A 105 -20.34 30.87 -12.12
C GLN A 105 -19.68 30.51 -10.77
N ASP A 106 -18.36 30.38 -10.74
CA ASP A 106 -17.63 30.01 -9.53
C ASP A 106 -17.33 31.23 -8.66
N LEU A 107 -17.16 30.99 -7.36
CA LEU A 107 -16.70 32.01 -6.41
C LEU A 107 -15.29 31.67 -5.92
N VAL A 108 -14.44 32.69 -5.79
CA VAL A 108 -13.07 32.55 -5.30
C VAL A 108 -12.93 33.21 -3.94
N PHE A 109 -12.32 32.49 -3.01
CA PHE A 109 -12.02 32.93 -1.66
C PHE A 109 -10.51 33.02 -1.45
N HIS A 110 -10.08 34.10 -0.82
CA HIS A 110 -8.73 34.30 -0.32
C HIS A 110 -8.82 35.04 1.02
N THR A 111 -7.81 34.92 1.88
CA THR A 111 -7.71 35.83 3.02
C THR A 111 -6.90 37.06 2.64
N ASP A 112 -7.02 38.12 3.42
CA ASP A 112 -6.17 39.32 3.30
C ASP A 112 -4.72 39.06 3.77
N MET A 113 -4.45 37.90 4.38
CA MET A 113 -3.12 37.54 4.86
C MET A 113 -2.24 36.97 3.74
N ALA A 114 -0.99 37.42 3.71
CA ALA A 114 0.03 36.90 2.80
C ALA A 114 0.30 35.41 3.05
N GLY A 115 0.21 34.60 2.00
CA GLY A 115 0.45 33.15 2.05
C GLY A 115 -0.82 32.30 2.23
N SER A 116 -2.00 32.91 2.29
CA SER A 116 -3.24 32.14 2.37
C SER A 116 -3.56 31.36 1.08
N PRO A 117 -4.16 30.16 1.21
CA PRO A 117 -4.57 29.37 0.06
C PRO A 117 -5.70 30.07 -0.70
N PHE A 118 -5.79 29.84 -2.01
CA PHE A 118 -6.96 30.24 -2.79
C PHE A 118 -7.93 29.08 -2.85
N PHE A 119 -9.18 29.30 -2.43
CA PHE A 119 -10.26 28.35 -2.58
C PHE A 119 -11.25 28.79 -3.65
N VAL A 120 -11.85 27.83 -4.35
CA VAL A 120 -12.85 28.04 -5.39
C VAL A 120 -14.06 27.18 -5.08
N ILE A 121 -15.25 27.78 -5.04
CA ILE A 121 -16.53 27.09 -4.92
C ILE A 121 -17.12 26.96 -6.32
N LYS A 122 -17.28 25.72 -6.78
CA LYS A 122 -17.93 25.43 -8.06
C LYS A 122 -19.41 25.81 -8.04
N ASP A 123 -19.88 26.52 -9.06
CA ASP A 123 -21.26 27.05 -9.10
C ASP A 123 -21.60 27.96 -7.90
N GLY A 124 -20.59 28.57 -7.28
CA GLY A 124 -20.71 29.30 -6.01
C GLY A 124 -21.70 30.47 -6.03
N GLN A 125 -22.05 31.04 -7.18
CA GLN A 125 -23.08 32.09 -7.25
C GLN A 125 -24.47 31.64 -6.76
N LYS A 126 -24.72 30.33 -6.72
CA LYS A 126 -25.97 29.73 -6.20
C LYS A 126 -25.84 29.27 -4.74
N ALA A 127 -24.65 29.37 -4.16
CA ALA A 127 -24.39 28.91 -2.81
C ALA A 127 -24.98 29.86 -1.76
N SER A 128 -25.46 29.33 -0.64
CA SER A 128 -25.95 30.14 0.48
C SER A 128 -24.79 30.59 1.37
N GLU A 129 -25.08 31.48 2.33
CA GLU A 129 -24.12 31.93 3.35
C GLU A 129 -23.44 30.78 4.09
N ILE A 130 -24.12 29.64 4.27
CA ILE A 130 -23.57 28.47 4.97
C ILE A 130 -22.33 27.93 4.23
N THR A 131 -22.44 27.73 2.91
CA THR A 131 -21.32 27.24 2.10
C THR A 131 -20.20 28.29 1.99
N LEU A 132 -20.54 29.58 2.00
CA LEU A 132 -19.56 30.66 2.00
C LEU A 132 -18.76 30.66 3.31
N ASP A 133 -19.43 30.48 4.45
CA ASP A 133 -18.80 30.43 5.78
C ASP A 133 -17.92 29.19 5.94
N GLU A 134 -18.39 28.01 5.50
CA GLU A 134 -17.60 26.78 5.51
C GLU A 134 -16.32 26.92 4.67
N THR A 135 -16.44 27.55 3.50
CA THR A 135 -15.29 27.81 2.63
C THR A 135 -14.36 28.83 3.25
N ALA A 136 -14.88 29.92 3.81
CA ALA A 136 -14.07 30.92 4.51
C ALA A 136 -13.27 30.31 5.67
N GLN A 137 -13.90 29.41 6.43
CA GLN A 137 -13.23 28.68 7.50
C GLN A 137 -12.13 27.76 6.96
N ALA A 138 -12.36 27.08 5.83
CA ALA A 138 -11.34 26.25 5.19
C ALA A 138 -10.14 27.06 4.63
N VAL A 139 -10.37 28.31 4.19
CA VAL A 139 -9.30 29.20 3.72
C VAL A 139 -8.43 29.72 4.87
N ALA A 140 -9.01 29.85 6.07
CA ALA A 140 -8.35 30.42 7.25
C ALA A 140 -7.44 29.44 8.01
N VAL A 141 -7.41 28.15 7.63
CA VAL A 141 -6.63 27.08 8.25
C VAL A 141 -5.32 26.86 7.52
#